data_AF-A0A3B1IGZ6-F1
#
_entry.id   AF-A0A3B1IGZ6-F1
#
_cell.length_a   1.000
_cell.length_b   1.000
_cell.length_c   1.000
_cell.angle_alpha   90.00
_cell.angle_beta   90.00
_cell.angle_gamma   90.00
#
_symmetry.space_group_name_H-M   'P 1'
#
loop_
_entity.id
_entity.type
_entity.pdbx_description
1 polymer ?
#
loop_
_entity_poly.entity_id
_entity_poly.type
_entity_poly.pdbx_seq_one_letter_code
_entity_poly.pdbx_strand_id
1 'polypeptide(L)'
;LEDQKTNPNPRLTRLFIVRWIGPLGSVRTARAHNLTRHPPEGEKDPHHRPKRGWVWNQFFVLEEHIGPEAQHVGKLHSNSDKGDGSVRYLLSGEGAGTIFTINEVTGDIHAAKSLDREKKSHYVLHARAIDRFTNKAVEPESEFIIKVQDVNDNAPTFPDGPFAAAVPEMSDIGTSVFQITATDADDPTYGNSARIVYSILQGQPYFTVDPKTGEQNQSMLPSAPCGETCEPSLSLQPLYLQTDCRLWKSLCCLFLVL
;
A
#
# COMPACT_ATOMS: atom_id res chain seq x y z
N LEU A 1 59.02 22.00 18.30
CA LEU A 1 58.56 23.31 17.79
C LEU A 1 57.60 23.05 16.64
N GLU A 2 56.37 22.73 17.05
CA GLU A 2 55.12 22.94 16.29
C GLU A 2 55.04 24.43 15.84
N ASP A 3 54.21 24.89 14.91
CA ASP A 3 52.94 24.42 14.41
C ASP A 3 52.54 25.25 13.17
N GLN A 4 51.39 24.89 12.58
CA GLN A 4 50.53 25.69 11.67
C GLN A 4 50.71 25.53 10.17
N LYS A 5 50.21 24.39 9.66
CA LYS A 5 49.48 24.36 8.38
C LYS A 5 48.00 24.57 8.64
N THR A 6 47.49 25.73 8.26
CA THR A 6 46.05 26.03 8.18
C THR A 6 45.41 25.19 7.07
N ASN A 7 44.60 24.21 7.46
CA ASN A 7 43.73 23.46 6.56
C ASN A 7 42.27 23.93 6.78
N PRO A 8 41.63 24.62 5.83
CA PRO A 8 40.21 24.95 5.94
C PRO A 8 39.42 23.75 5.44
N ASN A 9 39.30 22.71 6.25
CA ASN A 9 38.40 21.60 5.96
C ASN A 9 37.03 21.96 6.56
N PRO A 10 36.00 22.27 5.77
CA PRO A 10 34.68 22.60 6.31
C PRO A 10 34.13 21.37 7.01
N ARG A 11 34.06 21.46 8.34
CA ARG A 11 33.49 20.42 9.21
C ARG A 11 32.05 20.18 8.77
N LEU A 12 31.81 18.96 8.26
CA LEU A 12 30.51 18.37 8.00
C LEU A 12 29.50 18.76 9.09
N THR A 13 28.48 19.53 8.68
CA THR A 13 27.38 19.99 9.54
C THR A 13 26.62 18.77 10.08
N ARG A 14 26.60 18.67 11.41
CA ARG A 14 25.86 17.73 12.27
C ARG A 14 24.38 18.15 12.29
N LEU A 15 23.38 17.40 12.77
CA LEU A 15 23.10 15.94 12.84
C LEU A 15 21.66 15.81 13.40
N PHE A 16 20.68 15.35 12.60
CA PHE A 16 19.37 14.94 13.12
C PHE A 16 19.42 13.49 13.61
N ILE A 17 19.01 13.24 14.86
CA ILE A 17 18.72 11.89 15.35
C ILE A 17 17.21 11.74 15.36
N VAL A 18 16.70 10.90 14.47
CA VAL A 18 15.33 10.40 14.58
C VAL A 18 15.36 9.29 15.63
N ARG A 19 14.63 9.46 16.73
CA ARG A 19 14.53 8.45 17.79
C ARG A 19 13.21 7.71 17.61
N TRP A 20 13.29 6.44 17.21
CA TRP A 20 12.14 5.56 17.04
C TRP A 20 11.92 4.73 18.30
N ILE A 21 10.66 4.66 18.77
CA ILE A 21 10.21 3.71 19.77
C ILE A 21 9.30 2.73 19.05
N GLY A 22 9.74 1.49 18.90
CA GLY A 22 8.93 0.45 18.27
C GLY A 22 7.83 -0.09 19.18
N PRO A 23 6.89 -0.88 18.61
CA PRO A 23 5.77 -1.50 19.35
C PRO A 23 6.20 -2.42 20.51
N LEU A 24 7.49 -2.78 20.61
CA LEU A 24 8.06 -3.59 21.70
C LEU A 24 8.98 -2.78 22.65
N GLY A 25 8.92 -1.44 22.64
CA GLY A 25 9.75 -0.60 23.53
C GLY A 25 11.25 -0.57 23.21
N SER A 26 11.67 -1.15 22.08
CA SER A 26 13.08 -1.09 21.65
C SER A 26 13.40 0.29 21.07
N VAL A 27 14.31 1.01 21.74
CA VAL A 27 14.81 2.32 21.28
C VAL A 27 15.94 2.09 20.28
N ARG A 28 15.76 2.52 19.03
CA ARG A 28 16.84 2.56 18.04
C ARG A 28 17.13 4.02 17.69
N THR A 29 18.38 4.43 17.89
CA THR A 29 18.89 5.75 17.46
C THR A 29 19.60 5.58 16.14
N ALA A 30 19.28 6.41 15.16
CA ALA A 30 20.01 6.37 13.90
C ALA A 30 20.30 7.75 13.31
N ARG A 31 21.44 7.79 12.61
CA ARG A 31 22.09 8.98 12.10
C ARG A 31 21.71 9.16 10.63
N ALA A 32 20.88 10.16 10.33
CA ALA A 32 20.68 10.57 8.95
C ALA A 32 21.95 11.27 8.45
N HIS A 33 22.55 10.74 7.38
CA HIS A 33 23.61 11.41 6.65
C HIS A 33 23.00 12.03 5.39
N ASN A 34 23.24 13.33 5.15
CA ASN A 34 22.99 13.90 3.83
C ASN A 34 23.83 13.13 2.79
N LEU A 35 23.17 12.41 1.90
CA LEU A 35 23.79 11.73 0.77
C LEU A 35 24.00 12.71 -0.38
N THR A 36 24.92 13.65 -0.21
CA THR A 36 25.47 14.43 -1.33
C THR A 36 26.99 14.34 -1.28
N ARG A 37 27.51 13.22 -1.77
CA ARG A 37 28.88 13.17 -2.30
C ARG A 37 28.79 12.92 -3.80
N HIS A 38 28.96 13.98 -4.59
CA HIS A 38 29.57 13.79 -5.90
C HIS A 38 31.05 13.45 -5.65
N PRO A 39 31.56 12.31 -6.15
CA PRO A 39 32.99 12.02 -6.03
C PRO A 39 33.78 13.03 -6.89
N PRO A 40 34.99 13.44 -6.46
CA PRO A 40 35.88 14.23 -7.31
C PRO A 40 36.15 13.45 -8.61
N GLU A 41 36.21 14.15 -9.74
CA GLU A 41 36.57 13.57 -11.04
C GLU A 41 37.96 12.93 -10.95
N GLY A 42 37.97 11.61 -10.76
CA GLY A 42 39.14 10.78 -10.68
C GLY A 42 38.71 9.32 -10.81
N GLU A 43 39.18 8.69 -11.88
CA GLU A 43 39.13 7.27 -12.26
C GLU A 43 38.26 6.36 -11.38
N LYS A 44 37.03 6.07 -11.86
CA LYS A 44 36.10 5.14 -11.20
C LYS A 44 36.59 3.71 -11.41
N ASP A 45 37.04 3.06 -10.34
CA ASP A 45 37.24 1.60 -10.30
C ASP A 45 35.93 0.88 -10.70
N PRO A 46 35.91 0.10 -11.79
CA PRO A 46 34.70 -0.58 -12.29
C PRO A 46 34.14 -1.65 -11.33
N HIS A 47 34.86 -2.02 -10.27
CA HIS A 47 34.40 -2.99 -9.27
C HIS A 47 33.92 -2.36 -7.96
N HIS A 48 33.90 -1.02 -7.84
CA HIS A 48 33.44 -0.37 -6.62
C HIS A 48 31.91 -0.29 -6.55
N ARG A 49 31.28 -1.29 -5.92
CA ARG A 49 29.85 -1.22 -5.58
C ARG A 49 29.65 -0.11 -4.52
N PRO A 50 28.89 0.97 -4.78
CA PRO A 50 28.61 1.97 -3.77
C PRO A 50 27.87 1.31 -2.60
N LYS A 51 28.41 1.45 -1.38
CA LYS A 51 27.71 1.01 -0.17
C LYS A 51 26.40 1.79 -0.06
N ARG A 52 25.28 1.07 0.00
CA ARG A 52 23.96 1.68 0.20
C ARG A 52 23.98 2.42 1.55
N GLY A 53 23.71 3.72 1.51
CA GLY A 53 23.47 4.50 2.73
C GLY A 53 22.19 4.03 3.40
N TRP A 54 22.15 4.12 4.73
CA TRP A 54 20.92 3.86 5.47
C TRP A 54 19.93 5.02 5.30
N VAL A 55 18.64 4.71 5.18
CA VAL A 55 17.54 5.68 5.16
C VAL A 55 16.87 5.68 6.52
N TRP A 56 17.03 6.77 7.27
CA TRP A 56 16.53 6.92 8.65
C TRP A 56 15.54 8.07 8.83
N ASN A 57 15.32 8.87 7.78
CA ASN A 57 14.44 10.03 7.79
C ASN A 57 12.99 9.64 7.43
N GLN A 58 12.48 8.58 8.04
CA GLN A 58 11.08 8.18 7.88
C GLN A 58 10.44 7.72 9.19
N PHE A 59 9.17 8.05 9.36
CA PHE A 59 8.30 7.55 10.42
C PHE A 59 7.18 6.70 9.82
N PHE A 60 6.57 5.88 10.66
CA PHE A 60 5.43 5.05 10.31
C PHE A 60 4.29 5.34 11.29
N VAL A 61 3.09 5.50 10.77
CA VAL A 61 1.87 5.74 11.54
C VAL A 61 0.79 4.83 10.98
N LEU A 62 0.07 4.09 11.84
CA LEU A 62 -1.04 3.26 11.38
C LEU A 62 -2.20 4.14 10.95
N GLU A 63 -2.89 3.77 9.88
CA GLU A 63 -4.14 4.41 9.50
C GLU A 63 -5.30 4.09 10.44
N GLU A 64 -6.41 4.77 10.21
CA GLU A 64 -7.72 4.53 10.86
C GLU A 64 -7.66 4.38 12.39
N HIS A 65 -6.89 5.25 13.03
CA HIS A 65 -6.78 5.26 14.49
C HIS A 65 -8.11 5.69 15.14
N ILE A 66 -8.73 4.75 15.86
CA ILE A 66 -10.07 4.89 16.50
C ILE A 66 -9.99 5.51 17.92
N GLY A 67 -8.80 5.86 18.40
CA GLY A 67 -8.62 6.40 19.76
C GLY A 67 -9.05 7.88 19.89
N PRO A 68 -9.53 8.31 21.07
CA PRO A 68 -9.87 9.72 21.33
C PRO A 68 -8.62 10.61 21.44
N GLU A 69 -7.45 10.01 21.64
CA GLU A 69 -6.17 10.70 21.74
C GLU A 69 -5.48 10.79 20.38
N ALA A 70 -4.69 11.85 20.20
CA ALA A 70 -3.85 12.01 19.02
C ALA A 70 -2.81 10.89 18.97
N GLN A 71 -2.67 10.26 17.81
CA GLN A 71 -1.78 9.11 17.63
C GLN A 71 -0.32 9.58 17.60
N HIS A 72 0.54 9.01 18.45
CA HIS A 72 1.97 9.33 18.45
C HIS A 72 2.64 8.76 17.19
N VAL A 73 3.38 9.60 16.46
CA VAL A 73 4.08 9.22 15.23
C VAL A 73 5.57 8.99 15.48
N GLY A 74 6.17 9.82 16.33
CA GLY A 74 7.60 9.76 16.58
C GLY A 74 8.13 11.03 17.22
N LYS A 75 9.46 11.14 17.27
CA LYS A 75 10.13 12.24 17.96
C LYS A 75 11.32 12.76 17.16
N LEU A 76 11.34 14.07 16.94
CA LEU A 76 12.52 14.78 16.42
C LEU A 76 13.48 15.09 17.56
N HIS A 77 14.78 15.01 17.27
CA HIS A 77 15.81 15.36 18.23
C HIS A 77 17.03 15.98 17.52
N SER A 78 17.47 17.12 18.05
CA SER A 78 18.74 17.76 17.70
C SER A 78 19.78 17.41 18.77
N ASN A 79 21.01 17.16 18.35
CA ASN A 79 22.11 16.96 19.31
C ASN A 79 22.52 18.24 20.05
N SER A 80 22.04 19.39 19.59
CA SER A 80 22.23 20.67 20.27
C SER A 80 21.25 20.83 21.44
N ASP A 81 20.21 20.00 21.52
CA ASP A 81 19.24 19.98 22.60
C ASP A 81 19.80 19.26 23.83
N LYS A 82 19.98 20.02 24.92
CA LYS A 82 20.49 19.52 26.20
C LYS A 82 19.38 19.10 27.15
N GLY A 83 18.11 19.17 26.73
CA GLY A 83 16.95 18.92 27.58
C GLY A 83 16.65 20.05 28.56
N ASP A 84 17.22 21.24 28.35
CA ASP A 84 16.99 22.45 29.14
C ASP A 84 15.88 23.36 28.56
N GLY A 85 15.24 22.93 27.46
CA GLY A 85 14.21 23.70 26.76
C GLY A 85 14.75 24.89 25.97
N SER A 86 16.07 24.96 25.73
CA SER A 86 16.71 25.97 24.89
C SER A 86 16.42 25.77 23.40
N VAL A 87 16.11 24.54 22.97
CA VAL A 87 15.77 24.22 21.59
C VAL A 87 14.26 24.20 21.41
N ARG A 88 13.80 24.86 20.34
CA ARG A 88 12.41 24.84 19.87
C ARG A 88 12.34 24.12 18.53
N TYR A 89 11.55 23.05 18.47
CA TYR A 89 11.28 22.28 17.26
C TYR A 89 10.11 22.86 16.49
N LEU A 90 10.25 22.95 15.18
CA LEU A 90 9.24 23.48 14.26
C LEU A 90 9.03 22.49 13.12
N LEU A 91 7.77 22.37 12.70
CA LEU A 91 7.34 21.49 11.63
C LEU A 91 6.71 22.30 10.49
N SER A 92 7.06 21.98 9.26
CA SER A 92 6.50 22.55 8.03
C SER A 92 6.30 21.46 6.97
N GLY A 93 5.63 21.79 5.86
CA GLY A 93 5.34 20.85 4.78
C GLY A 93 3.90 20.35 4.82
N GLU A 94 3.68 19.15 4.28
CA GLU A 94 2.34 18.62 4.06
C GLU A 94 1.62 18.28 5.37
N GLY A 95 0.43 18.85 5.58
CA GLY A 95 -0.38 18.57 6.77
C GLY A 95 0.20 19.10 8.08
N ALA A 96 1.33 19.82 8.06
CA ALA A 96 1.90 20.42 9.26
C ALA A 96 0.93 21.42 9.92
N GLY A 97 0.77 21.31 11.24
CA GLY A 97 -0.14 22.14 12.04
C GLY A 97 -1.63 21.79 11.92
N THR A 98 -2.00 20.85 11.03
CA THR A 98 -3.42 20.48 10.80
C THR A 98 -3.66 18.98 10.94
N ILE A 99 -2.84 18.17 10.27
CA ILE A 99 -2.83 16.70 10.36
C ILE A 99 -1.74 16.28 11.35
N PHE A 100 -0.53 16.82 11.19
CA PHE A 100 0.60 16.52 12.07
C PHE A 100 0.93 17.72 12.93
N THR A 101 0.95 17.52 14.24
CA THR A 101 1.33 18.53 15.23
C THR A 101 2.61 18.11 15.91
N ILE A 102 3.42 19.08 16.34
CA ILE A 102 4.65 18.84 17.07
C ILE A 102 4.61 19.57 18.40
N ASN A 103 5.04 18.90 19.47
CA ASN A 103 5.39 19.59 20.71
C ASN A 103 6.73 20.31 20.51
N GLU A 104 6.69 21.64 20.49
CA GLU A 104 7.86 22.45 20.16
C GLU A 104 9.00 22.33 21.18
N VAL A 105 8.73 21.85 22.40
CA VAL A 105 9.76 21.67 23.44
C VAL A 105 10.33 20.26 23.41
N THR A 106 9.48 19.25 23.30
CA THR A 106 9.94 17.86 23.36
C THR A 106 10.35 17.31 22.00
N GLY A 107 9.78 17.82 20.91
CA GLY A 107 9.95 17.28 19.55
C GLY A 107 9.02 16.11 19.21
N ASP A 108 8.07 15.77 20.08
CA ASP A 108 7.11 14.69 19.85
C ASP A 108 6.06 15.09 18.79
N ILE A 109 5.91 14.27 17.76
CA ILE A 109 4.97 14.44 16.65
C ILE A 109 3.76 13.55 16.88
N HIS A 110 2.57 14.11 16.70
CA HIS A 110 1.30 13.38 16.75
C HIS A 110 0.47 13.63 15.49
N ALA A 111 -0.30 12.63 15.08
CA ALA A 111 -1.37 12.79 14.12
C ALA A 111 -2.66 13.22 14.87
N ALA A 112 -3.13 14.42 14.57
CA ALA A 112 -4.32 15.02 15.18
C ALA A 112 -5.63 14.62 14.47
N LYS A 113 -5.54 13.89 13.37
CA LYS A 113 -6.68 13.42 12.57
C LYS A 113 -6.47 11.96 12.18
N SER A 114 -7.56 11.24 11.94
CA SER A 114 -7.48 9.93 11.28
C SER A 114 -6.82 10.08 9.91
N LEU A 115 -6.00 9.09 9.58
CA LEU A 115 -5.30 8.97 8.31
C LEU A 115 -5.92 7.79 7.55
N ASP A 116 -5.92 7.91 6.24
CA ASP A 116 -6.47 6.95 5.28
C ASP A 116 -5.39 6.80 4.19
N ARG A 117 -4.85 5.60 4.06
CA ARG A 117 -3.72 5.26 3.19
C ARG A 117 -4.16 5.19 1.74
N GLU A 118 -5.38 4.74 1.46
CA GLU A 118 -5.98 4.69 0.11
C GLU A 118 -6.08 6.11 -0.45
N LYS A 119 -6.39 7.08 0.40
CA LYS A 119 -6.41 8.49 0.03
C LYS A 119 -5.03 9.12 -0.06
N LYS A 120 -4.14 8.87 0.91
CA LYS A 120 -2.76 9.38 0.89
C LYS A 120 -1.81 8.54 1.75
N SER A 121 -0.95 7.78 1.07
CA SER A 121 -0.02 6.81 1.70
C SER A 121 1.22 7.41 2.36
N HIS A 122 1.58 8.67 2.06
CA HIS A 122 2.74 9.30 2.67
C HIS A 122 2.67 10.83 2.64
N TYR A 123 3.42 11.44 3.55
CA TYR A 123 3.54 12.89 3.69
C TYR A 123 5.00 13.29 3.75
N VAL A 124 5.36 14.33 3.00
CA VAL A 124 6.69 14.93 3.03
C VAL A 124 6.67 16.16 3.93
N LEU A 125 7.49 16.14 4.99
CA LEU A 125 7.58 17.22 5.96
C LEU A 125 9.02 17.70 6.14
N HIS A 126 9.15 18.93 6.64
CA HIS A 126 10.42 19.54 6.95
C HIS A 126 10.50 19.87 8.45
N ALA A 127 11.64 19.54 9.04
CA ALA A 127 11.97 19.79 10.42
C ALA A 127 12.95 20.95 10.53
N ARG A 128 12.70 21.86 11.48
CA ARG A 128 13.67 22.88 11.90
C ARG A 128 13.84 22.86 13.41
N ALA A 129 15.05 23.14 13.87
CA ALA A 129 15.36 23.34 15.28
C ALA A 129 16.01 24.72 15.43
N ILE A 130 15.45 25.55 16.30
CA ILE A 130 15.95 26.89 16.58
C ILE A 130 16.26 27.06 18.06
N ASP A 131 17.22 27.91 18.37
CA ASP A 131 17.47 28.36 19.75
C ASP A 131 16.34 29.32 20.16
N ARG A 132 15.70 29.05 21.29
CA ARG A 132 14.52 29.77 21.77
C ARG A 132 14.81 31.22 22.17
N PHE A 133 16.04 31.52 22.57
CA PHE A 133 16.44 32.85 23.05
C PHE A 133 16.86 33.76 21.90
N THR A 134 17.51 33.19 20.89
CA THR A 134 18.08 33.94 19.75
C THR A 134 17.27 33.82 18.47
N ASN A 135 16.33 32.87 18.40
CA ASN A 135 15.59 32.46 17.19
C ASN A 135 16.49 32.07 16.01
N LYS A 136 17.78 31.77 16.26
CA LYS A 136 18.70 31.29 15.23
C LYS A 136 18.59 29.79 15.07
N ALA A 137 18.71 29.31 13.84
CA ALA A 137 18.75 27.89 13.55
C ALA A 137 19.94 27.24 14.28
N VAL A 138 19.66 26.17 15.05
CA VAL A 138 20.70 25.32 15.66
C VAL A 138 21.02 24.11 14.78
N GLU A 139 20.10 23.75 13.89
CA GLU A 139 20.28 22.73 12.85
C GLU A 139 19.79 23.28 11.50
N PRO A 140 20.35 22.85 10.36
CA PRO A 140 19.78 23.13 9.05
C PRO A 140 18.39 22.51 8.92
N GLU A 141 17.55 22.99 8.01
CA GLU A 141 16.27 22.32 7.71
C GLU A 141 16.52 20.92 7.14
N SER A 142 15.70 19.95 7.55
CA SER A 142 15.79 18.55 7.10
C SER A 142 14.43 18.02 6.67
N GLU A 143 14.41 17.35 5.52
CA GLU A 143 13.23 16.66 4.99
C GLU A 143 13.13 15.24 5.57
N PHE A 144 11.90 14.82 5.90
CA PHE A 144 11.59 13.46 6.30
C PHE A 144 10.18 13.07 5.84
N ILE A 145 9.93 11.76 5.78
CA ILE A 145 8.67 11.21 5.28
C ILE A 145 7.91 10.54 6.43
N ILE A 146 6.61 10.83 6.56
CA ILE A 146 5.71 10.02 7.39
C ILE A 146 4.97 9.07 6.42
N LYS A 147 5.13 7.76 6.62
CA LYS A 147 4.42 6.73 5.86
C LYS A 147 3.22 6.24 6.65
N VAL A 148 2.07 6.20 5.99
CA VAL A 148 0.86 5.61 6.55
C VAL A 148 0.94 4.10 6.34
N GLN A 149 0.83 3.35 7.43
CA GLN A 149 0.84 1.90 7.43
C GLN A 149 -0.58 1.38 7.27
N ASP A 150 -0.69 0.46 6.33
CA ASP A 150 -1.92 -0.21 5.95
C ASP A 150 -2.55 -1.01 7.09
N VAL A 151 -3.86 -0.90 7.24
CA VAL A 151 -4.73 -1.78 8.00
C VAL A 151 -5.72 -2.37 7.01
N ASN A 152 -5.94 -3.69 7.05
CA ASN A 152 -6.94 -4.29 6.16
C ASN A 152 -8.35 -3.85 6.58
N ASP A 153 -8.87 -2.86 5.87
CA ASP A 153 -10.20 -2.29 6.06
C ASP A 153 -10.99 -2.16 4.74
N ASN A 154 -10.36 -2.44 3.59
CA ASN A 154 -11.03 -2.57 2.32
C ASN A 154 -11.38 -4.03 2.03
N ALA A 155 -12.60 -4.26 1.54
CA ALA A 155 -13.01 -5.58 1.08
C ALA A 155 -12.77 -5.71 -0.43
N PRO A 156 -12.44 -6.92 -0.94
CA PRO A 156 -12.35 -7.16 -2.36
C PRO A 156 -13.65 -6.81 -3.10
N THR A 157 -13.54 -6.10 -4.22
CA THR A 157 -14.67 -5.68 -5.05
C THR A 157 -14.51 -6.16 -6.49
N PHE A 158 -15.63 -6.40 -7.17
CA PHE A 158 -15.64 -6.73 -8.61
C PHE A 158 -16.06 -5.50 -9.43
N PRO A 159 -15.11 -4.69 -9.93
CA PRO A 159 -15.44 -3.43 -10.58
C PRO A 159 -16.25 -3.62 -11.88
N ASP A 160 -16.05 -4.75 -12.57
CA ASP A 160 -16.67 -5.04 -13.87
C ASP A 160 -17.94 -5.91 -13.77
N GLY A 161 -18.44 -6.15 -12.55
CA GLY A 161 -19.66 -6.94 -12.32
C GLY A 161 -20.96 -6.17 -12.64
N PRO A 162 -22.08 -6.88 -12.93
CA PRO A 162 -22.22 -8.34 -13.00
C PRO A 162 -21.65 -8.94 -14.28
N PHE A 163 -21.11 -10.15 -14.17
CA PHE A 163 -20.51 -10.87 -15.30
C PHE A 163 -21.54 -11.76 -16.01
N ALA A 164 -21.52 -11.78 -17.34
CA ALA A 164 -22.28 -12.71 -18.16
C ALA A 164 -21.36 -13.34 -19.21
N ALA A 165 -21.37 -14.67 -19.27
CA ALA A 165 -20.60 -15.44 -20.23
C ALA A 165 -21.45 -16.60 -20.77
N ALA A 166 -21.14 -17.05 -21.98
CA ALA A 166 -21.79 -18.18 -22.61
C ALA A 166 -20.73 -19.17 -23.09
N VAL A 167 -20.95 -20.45 -22.83
CA VAL A 167 -20.12 -21.56 -23.30
C VAL A 167 -21.01 -22.54 -24.08
N PRO A 168 -20.58 -23.03 -25.25
CA PRO A 168 -21.31 -24.08 -25.97
C PRO A 168 -21.49 -25.34 -25.09
N GLU A 169 -22.67 -25.96 -25.17
CA GLU A 169 -23.01 -27.11 -24.31
C GLU A 169 -22.11 -28.34 -24.54
N MET A 170 -21.53 -28.45 -25.73
CA MET A 170 -20.63 -29.54 -26.16
C MET A 170 -19.16 -29.11 -26.16
N SER A 171 -18.79 -28.04 -25.44
CA SER A 171 -17.40 -27.65 -25.27
C SER A 171 -16.62 -28.66 -24.44
N ASP A 172 -15.33 -28.83 -24.76
CA ASP A 172 -14.46 -29.75 -24.06
C ASP A 172 -14.27 -29.35 -22.58
N ILE A 173 -14.07 -30.35 -21.71
CA ILE A 173 -13.67 -30.11 -20.31
C ILE A 173 -12.34 -29.34 -20.30
N GLY A 174 -12.27 -28.28 -19.49
CA GLY A 174 -11.17 -27.34 -19.43
C GLY A 174 -11.35 -26.11 -20.32
N THR A 175 -12.44 -26.02 -21.10
CA THR A 175 -12.74 -24.82 -21.89
C THR A 175 -12.88 -23.60 -20.97
N SER A 176 -12.07 -22.56 -21.23
CA SER A 176 -12.14 -21.29 -20.53
C SER A 176 -13.45 -20.57 -20.88
N VAL A 177 -14.20 -20.18 -19.85
CA VAL A 177 -15.51 -19.54 -19.99
C VAL A 177 -15.34 -18.03 -19.91
N PHE A 178 -14.69 -17.56 -18.85
CA PHE A 178 -14.32 -16.16 -18.64
C PHE A 178 -13.36 -16.03 -17.46
N GLN A 179 -12.72 -14.87 -17.33
CA GLN A 179 -11.87 -14.54 -16.19
C GLN A 179 -12.50 -13.41 -15.38
N ILE A 180 -12.67 -13.63 -14.08
CA ILE A 180 -13.08 -12.58 -13.14
C ILE A 180 -11.86 -11.92 -12.51
N THR A 181 -11.95 -10.61 -12.28
CA THR A 181 -10.94 -9.86 -11.54
C THR A 181 -11.63 -9.11 -10.41
N ALA A 182 -11.21 -9.38 -9.18
CA ALA A 182 -11.51 -8.57 -8.02
C ALA A 182 -10.31 -7.65 -7.72
N THR A 183 -10.60 -6.50 -7.13
CA THR A 183 -9.61 -5.53 -6.67
C THR A 183 -9.82 -5.24 -5.20
N ASP A 184 -8.73 -5.22 -4.45
CA ASP A 184 -8.68 -4.78 -3.06
C ASP A 184 -7.79 -3.54 -2.99
N ALA A 185 -8.23 -2.52 -2.26
CA ALA A 185 -7.57 -1.22 -2.22
C ALA A 185 -6.45 -1.15 -1.18
N ASP A 186 -6.35 -2.15 -0.29
CA ASP A 186 -5.31 -2.28 0.72
C ASP A 186 -3.90 -2.47 0.10
N ASP A 187 -2.84 -2.38 0.91
CA ASP A 187 -1.45 -2.45 0.46
C ASP A 187 -1.09 -3.88 -0.01
N PRO A 188 -0.75 -4.08 -1.30
CA PRO A 188 -0.37 -5.40 -1.81
C PRO A 188 1.06 -5.79 -1.43
N THR A 189 1.85 -4.87 -0.88
CA THR A 189 3.27 -5.07 -0.58
C THR A 189 3.54 -5.56 0.84
N TYR A 190 2.59 -5.38 1.76
CA TYR A 190 2.74 -5.76 3.16
C TYR A 190 1.67 -6.75 3.60
N GLY A 191 2.10 -7.88 4.16
CA GLY A 191 1.18 -8.89 4.67
C GLY A 191 0.34 -9.54 3.56
N ASN A 192 -0.93 -9.80 3.86
CA ASN A 192 -1.90 -10.38 2.93
C ASN A 192 -3.12 -9.46 2.74
N SER A 193 -3.04 -8.16 3.08
CA SER A 193 -4.21 -7.27 3.11
C SER A 193 -4.95 -7.25 1.77
N ALA A 194 -4.23 -7.06 0.66
CA ALA A 194 -4.80 -7.12 -0.68
C ALA A 194 -4.61 -8.47 -1.41
N ARG A 195 -4.39 -9.58 -0.69
CA ARG A 195 -4.19 -10.90 -1.31
C ARG A 195 -5.52 -11.61 -1.50
N ILE A 196 -6.02 -11.59 -2.73
CA ILE A 196 -7.30 -12.20 -3.10
C ILE A 196 -7.16 -13.70 -3.43
N VAL A 197 -8.17 -14.49 -3.03
CA VAL A 197 -8.35 -15.89 -3.43
C VAL A 197 -9.78 -16.12 -3.95
N TYR A 198 -9.91 -16.73 -5.12
CA TYR A 198 -11.21 -16.98 -5.75
C TYR A 198 -11.78 -18.35 -5.38
N SER A 199 -13.10 -18.42 -5.19
CA SER A 199 -13.84 -19.66 -5.01
C SER A 199 -15.23 -19.59 -5.66
N ILE A 200 -15.78 -20.74 -6.06
CA ILE A 200 -17.14 -20.84 -6.61
C ILE A 200 -18.06 -21.37 -5.52
N LEU A 201 -19.11 -20.62 -5.18
CA LEU A 201 -20.15 -21.07 -4.26
C LEU A 201 -21.20 -21.96 -4.95
N GLN A 202 -21.55 -21.64 -6.21
CA GLN A 202 -22.59 -22.34 -6.96
C GLN A 202 -22.16 -22.55 -8.41
N GLY A 203 -22.51 -23.71 -8.98
CA GLY A 203 -22.13 -24.11 -10.34
C GLY A 203 -21.20 -25.33 -10.38
N GLN A 204 -20.71 -25.78 -9.22
CA GLN A 204 -20.04 -27.08 -9.07
C GLN A 204 -21.02 -28.25 -9.31
N PRO A 205 -20.58 -29.38 -9.89
CA PRO A 205 -19.23 -29.67 -10.39
C PRO A 205 -19.00 -29.26 -11.86
N TYR A 206 -19.89 -28.46 -12.46
CA TYR A 206 -19.86 -28.12 -13.89
C TYR A 206 -18.83 -27.04 -14.25
N PHE A 207 -18.51 -26.16 -13.30
CA PHE A 207 -17.50 -25.13 -13.46
C PHE A 207 -16.50 -25.13 -12.32
N THR A 208 -15.24 -24.82 -12.60
CA THR A 208 -14.16 -24.59 -11.64
C THR A 208 -13.56 -23.21 -11.83
N VAL A 209 -13.00 -22.62 -10.78
CA VAL A 209 -12.24 -21.36 -10.86
C VAL A 209 -10.80 -21.60 -10.40
N ASP A 210 -9.85 -20.99 -11.10
CA ASP A 210 -8.48 -20.90 -10.61
C ASP A 210 -8.44 -19.91 -9.42
N PRO A 211 -7.99 -20.36 -8.23
CA PRO A 211 -8.04 -19.55 -7.01
C PRO A 211 -7.11 -18.34 -7.03
N LYS A 212 -6.16 -18.23 -7.96
CA LYS A 212 -5.21 -17.11 -8.06
C LYS A 212 -5.54 -16.17 -9.22
N THR A 213 -5.97 -16.70 -10.35
CA THR A 213 -6.20 -15.90 -11.56
C THR A 213 -7.65 -15.50 -11.74
N GLY A 214 -8.59 -16.17 -11.07
CA GLY A 214 -10.02 -15.97 -11.30
C GLY A 214 -10.49 -16.54 -12.63
N GLU A 215 -9.69 -17.36 -13.32
CA GLU A 215 -10.10 -18.00 -14.57
C GLU A 215 -11.10 -19.12 -14.30
N GLN A 216 -12.31 -18.98 -14.85
CA GLN A 216 -13.35 -19.99 -14.74
C GLN A 216 -13.36 -20.89 -15.97
N ASN A 217 -13.28 -22.20 -15.72
CA ASN A 217 -13.27 -23.24 -16.74
C ASN A 217 -14.46 -24.18 -16.57
N GLN A 218 -14.93 -24.76 -17.66
CA GLN A 218 -15.89 -25.86 -17.62
C GLN A 218 -15.20 -27.14 -17.11
N SER A 219 -15.71 -27.75 -16.05
CA SER A 219 -15.13 -28.94 -15.41
C SER A 219 -15.93 -30.22 -15.64
N MET A 220 -17.20 -30.11 -16.01
CA MET A 220 -18.03 -31.24 -16.45
C MET A 220 -18.98 -30.82 -17.57
N LEU A 221 -19.30 -31.77 -18.44
CA LEU A 221 -20.43 -31.60 -19.36
C LEU A 221 -21.74 -31.66 -18.55
N PRO A 222 -22.72 -30.79 -18.84
CA PRO A 222 -24.05 -30.98 -18.31
C PRO A 222 -24.53 -32.36 -18.74
N SER A 223 -24.91 -33.22 -17.79
CA SER A 223 -25.56 -34.48 -18.14
C SER A 223 -26.86 -34.12 -18.86
N ALA A 224 -26.90 -34.30 -20.18
CA ALA A 224 -28.17 -34.35 -20.87
C ALA A 224 -28.99 -35.45 -20.19
N PRO A 225 -30.28 -35.25 -19.87
CA PRO A 225 -31.15 -36.40 -19.90
C PRO A 225 -31.07 -36.91 -21.33
N CYS A 226 -30.32 -37.99 -21.54
CA CYS A 226 -30.52 -38.86 -22.68
C CYS A 226 -31.95 -39.41 -22.53
N GLY A 227 -32.91 -38.67 -23.06
CA GLY A 227 -34.27 -39.09 -23.33
C GLY A 227 -34.39 -39.22 -24.84
N GLU A 228 -34.43 -40.45 -25.28
CA GLU A 228 -34.53 -40.89 -26.66
C GLU A 228 -35.73 -40.29 -27.40
N THR A 229 -35.62 -40.18 -28.72
CA THR A 229 -36.69 -39.91 -29.69
C THR A 229 -37.38 -38.53 -29.65
N CYS A 230 -36.94 -37.64 -30.56
CA CYS A 230 -37.91 -36.79 -31.26
C CYS A 230 -38.60 -37.67 -32.32
N GLU A 231 -39.64 -38.43 -31.94
CA GLU A 231 -40.56 -38.96 -32.95
C GLU A 231 -41.52 -37.84 -33.41
N PRO A 232 -41.78 -37.70 -34.72
CA PRO A 232 -42.76 -36.75 -35.22
C PRO A 232 -44.15 -37.41 -35.13
N SER A 233 -44.84 -37.29 -33.99
CA SER A 233 -46.28 -37.61 -33.97
C SER A 233 -47.09 -36.39 -34.41
N LEU A 234 -47.75 -36.56 -35.55
CA LEU A 234 -48.62 -35.63 -36.26
C LEU A 234 -49.78 -35.01 -35.42
N SER A 235 -50.11 -33.77 -35.80
CA SER A 235 -51.42 -33.08 -35.74
C SER A 235 -51.88 -32.61 -34.35
N LEU A 236 -52.20 -31.32 -34.10
CA LEU A 236 -53.10 -30.42 -34.83
C LEU A 236 -52.66 -28.94 -34.73
N GLN A 237 -53.21 -28.15 -35.67
CA GLN A 237 -52.84 -26.80 -36.14
C GLN A 237 -53.22 -25.62 -35.20
N PRO A 238 -53.20 -24.34 -35.66
CA PRO A 238 -52.05 -23.42 -35.69
C PRO A 238 -52.32 -22.16 -34.83
N LEU A 239 -51.30 -21.44 -34.37
CA LEU A 239 -51.27 -19.95 -34.42
C LEU A 239 -49.96 -19.43 -33.80
N TYR A 240 -49.36 -18.49 -34.53
CA TYR A 240 -48.35 -17.51 -34.13
C TYR A 240 -46.88 -17.95 -34.00
N LEU A 241 -46.13 -17.42 -34.98
CA LEU A 241 -44.71 -17.10 -35.03
C LEU A 241 -43.71 -18.18 -34.60
N GLN A 242 -43.19 -18.83 -35.65
CA GLN A 242 -41.81 -19.28 -35.76
C GLN A 242 -40.83 -18.18 -35.30
N THR A 243 -40.21 -18.37 -34.14
CA THR A 243 -38.81 -18.01 -33.92
C THR A 243 -38.11 -19.20 -33.29
N ASP A 244 -37.09 -19.68 -33.99
CA ASP A 244 -36.21 -20.79 -33.63
C ASP A 244 -35.92 -20.87 -32.14
N CYS A 245 -36.25 -22.02 -31.54
CA CYS A 245 -35.73 -22.43 -30.24
C CYS A 245 -34.32 -23.01 -30.48
N ARG A 246 -33.37 -22.15 -30.83
CA ARG A 246 -31.94 -22.45 -30.79
C ARG A 246 -31.25 -21.40 -29.92
N LEU A 247 -30.49 -21.92 -28.97
CA LEU A 247 -29.43 -21.25 -28.21
C LEU A 247 -29.90 -20.37 -27.03
N TRP A 248 -29.08 -20.43 -25.96
CA TRP A 248 -29.06 -19.58 -24.77
C TRP A 248 -29.99 -19.98 -23.61
N LYS A 249 -29.62 -21.05 -22.89
CA LYS A 249 -29.87 -21.12 -21.45
C LYS A 249 -28.69 -20.44 -20.75
N SER A 250 -28.85 -19.15 -20.44
CA SER A 250 -27.92 -18.41 -19.59
C SER A 250 -28.07 -18.89 -18.14
N LEU A 251 -26.99 -19.41 -17.54
CA LEU A 251 -26.94 -19.79 -16.12
C LEU A 251 -26.25 -18.67 -15.34
N CYS A 252 -27.03 -17.88 -14.59
CA CYS A 252 -26.47 -16.94 -13.62
C CYS A 252 -25.86 -17.70 -12.43
N CYS A 253 -24.57 -17.48 -12.13
CA CYS A 253 -23.92 -17.97 -10.91
C CYS A 253 -23.66 -16.81 -9.94
N LEU A 254 -23.88 -17.03 -8.64
CA LEU A 254 -23.52 -16.10 -7.56
C LEU A 254 -22.10 -16.42 -7.04
N PHE A 255 -21.28 -15.39 -6.81
CA PHE A 255 -19.86 -15.52 -6.41
C PHE A 255 -19.60 -14.96 -5.00
N LEU A 256 -18.63 -15.54 -4.28
CA LEU A 256 -18.12 -15.04 -2.98
C LEU A 256 -16.59 -15.15 -2.97
N VAL A 257 -15.95 -14.08 -2.51
CA VAL A 257 -14.50 -13.97 -2.29
C VAL A 257 -14.26 -14.04 -0.78
N LEU A 258 -13.18 -14.74 -0.39
CA LEU A 258 -12.68 -14.82 0.98
C LEU A 258 -11.31 -14.18 1.06
#